data_AF-A0A7J4RSI0-F1
#
_entry.id   AF-A0A7J4RSI0-F1
#
_cell.length_a   1.000
_cell.length_b   1.000
_cell.length_c   1.000
_cell.angle_alpha   90.00
_cell.angle_beta   90.00
_cell.angle_gamma   90.00
#
_symmetry.space_group_name_H-M   'P 1'
#
loop_
_entity.id
_entity.type
_entity.pdbx_description
1 polymer ?
#
loop_
_entity_poly.entity_id
_entity_poly.type
_entity_poly.pdbx_seq_one_letter_code
_entity_poly.pdbx_strand_id
1 'polypeptide(L)'
;MTDFLNLEEMAGRIKTNRQHLADVDDVLSDVKAKIHELPLKRSTESTFAKMIGVEYDDELAELEQSRDKLILQKEELENTITKDIDTFIIEITSTDLIIPLEPIPKFADGNTIYNYRNGAKFTNVFDILSELLGLSMPILVKDVMLSSSEVVVKVSDELEAKKKFINSMSEVQKTLLIKKRQPQF
;
A
#
# COMPACT_ATOMS: atom_id res chain seq x y z
N MET A 1 14.78 -0.47 -16.38
CA MET A 1 14.85 0.96 -16.02
C MET A 1 13.68 1.20 -15.10
N THR A 2 13.95 1.59 -13.85
CA THR A 2 12.92 1.72 -12.82
C THR A 2 12.42 3.16 -12.81
N ASP A 3 11.13 3.35 -13.05
CA ASP A 3 10.49 4.66 -13.17
C ASP A 3 9.48 4.85 -12.03
N PHE A 4 9.41 6.07 -11.50
CA PHE A 4 8.37 6.54 -10.58
C PHE A 4 6.95 6.24 -11.07
N LEU A 5 6.70 6.22 -12.39
CA LEU A 5 5.41 5.83 -12.94
C LEU A 5 5.05 4.37 -12.63
N ASN A 6 5.98 3.44 -12.81
CA ASN A 6 5.77 2.03 -12.47
C ASN A 6 5.59 1.84 -10.96
N LEU A 7 6.35 2.61 -10.17
CA LEU A 7 6.23 2.61 -8.71
C LEU A 7 4.87 3.16 -8.24
N GLU A 8 4.28 4.13 -8.95
CA GLU A 8 2.94 4.65 -8.66
C GLU A 8 1.86 3.62 -8.93
N GLU A 9 1.95 2.90 -10.04
CA GLU A 9 1.03 1.80 -10.35
C GLU A 9 1.16 0.66 -9.33
N MET A 10 2.40 0.30 -8.97
CA MET A 10 2.67 -0.73 -7.96
C MET A 10 2.15 -0.32 -6.58
N ALA A 11 2.40 0.92 -6.16
CA ALA A 11 1.87 1.45 -4.90
C ALA A 11 0.34 1.50 -4.89
N GLY A 12 -0.29 1.83 -6.03
CA GLY A 12 -1.73 1.74 -6.22
C GLY A 12 -2.24 0.31 -6.05
N ARG A 13 -1.57 -0.68 -6.66
CA ARG A 13 -1.91 -2.10 -6.52
C ARG A 13 -1.79 -2.57 -5.06
N ILE A 14 -0.73 -2.19 -4.36
CA ILE A 14 -0.54 -2.52 -2.93
C ILE A 14 -1.73 -2.03 -2.10
N LYS A 15 -2.14 -0.77 -2.31
CA LYS A 15 -3.30 -0.20 -1.61
C LYS A 15 -4.60 -0.95 -1.92
N THR A 16 -4.89 -1.20 -3.18
CA THR A 16 -6.09 -1.94 -3.60
C THR A 16 -6.11 -3.33 -2.98
N ASN A 17 -4.99 -4.06 -3.02
CA ASN A 17 -4.90 -5.39 -2.44
C ASN A 17 -5.06 -5.37 -0.91
N ARG A 18 -4.56 -4.35 -0.22
CA ARG A 18 -4.77 -4.17 1.23
C ARG A 18 -6.24 -3.90 1.57
N GLN A 19 -6.93 -3.12 0.74
CA GLN A 19 -8.37 -2.92 0.91
C GLN A 19 -9.12 -4.25 0.72
N HIS A 20 -8.82 -4.99 -0.36
CA HIS A 20 -9.42 -6.30 -0.59
C HIS A 20 -9.13 -7.29 0.56
N LEU A 21 -7.92 -7.24 1.14
CA LEU A 21 -7.58 -8.06 2.30
C LEU A 21 -8.47 -7.73 3.50
N ALA A 22 -8.71 -6.45 3.78
CA ALA A 22 -9.63 -6.02 4.84
C ALA A 22 -11.07 -6.50 4.57
N ASP A 23 -11.54 -6.36 3.33
CA ASP A 23 -12.88 -6.83 2.94
C ASP A 23 -13.01 -8.36 3.09
N VAL A 24 -11.98 -9.12 2.75
CA VAL A 24 -11.93 -10.58 2.94
C VAL A 24 -11.94 -10.94 4.42
N ASP A 25 -11.21 -10.21 5.26
CA ASP A 25 -11.18 -10.43 6.71
C ASP A 25 -12.54 -10.18 7.38
N ASP A 26 -13.26 -9.14 6.94
CA ASP A 26 -14.62 -8.85 7.41
C ASP A 26 -15.57 -9.99 7.04
N VAL A 27 -15.57 -10.44 5.78
CA VAL A 27 -16.42 -11.56 5.32
C VAL A 27 -16.04 -12.86 6.04
N LEU A 28 -14.75 -13.12 6.24
CA LEU A 28 -14.27 -14.29 6.98
C LEU A 28 -14.78 -14.29 8.43
N SER A 29 -14.79 -13.12 9.08
CA SER A 29 -15.32 -12.94 10.42
C SER A 29 -16.82 -13.29 10.48
N ASP A 30 -17.60 -12.78 9.53
CA ASP A 30 -19.03 -13.06 9.42
C ASP A 30 -19.32 -14.55 9.18
N VAL A 31 -18.57 -15.18 8.27
CA VAL A 31 -18.72 -16.62 7.98
C VAL A 31 -18.37 -17.46 9.22
N LYS A 32 -17.30 -17.11 9.95
CA LYS A 32 -16.93 -17.80 11.19
C LYS A 32 -18.01 -17.66 12.26
N ALA A 33 -18.61 -16.48 12.40
CA ALA A 33 -19.73 -16.27 13.32
C ALA A 33 -20.95 -17.14 12.94
N LYS A 34 -21.32 -17.19 11.66
CA LYS A 34 -22.42 -18.04 11.17
C LYS A 34 -22.18 -19.52 11.44
N ILE A 35 -20.97 -20.02 11.16
CA ILE A 35 -20.58 -21.41 11.45
C ILE A 35 -20.73 -21.71 12.95
N HIS A 36 -20.38 -20.76 13.83
CA HIS A 36 -20.52 -20.95 15.27
C HIS A 36 -21.99 -20.98 15.73
N GLU A 37 -22.85 -20.15 15.14
CA GLU A 37 -24.26 -20.05 15.53
C GLU A 37 -25.14 -21.17 14.98
N LEU A 38 -24.84 -21.69 13.79
CA LEU A 38 -25.68 -22.67 13.08
C LEU A 38 -26.01 -23.92 13.92
N PRO A 39 -25.04 -24.56 14.61
CA PRO A 39 -25.33 -25.70 15.48
C PRO A 39 -26.31 -25.40 16.62
N LEU A 40 -26.36 -24.15 17.10
CA LEU A 40 -27.27 -23.72 18.17
C LEU A 40 -28.73 -23.62 17.67
N LYS A 41 -28.91 -23.32 16.38
CA LYS A 41 -30.23 -23.11 15.74
C LYS A 41 -30.73 -24.38 15.02
N ARG A 42 -29.81 -25.29 14.64
CA ARG A 42 -30.06 -26.50 13.83
C ARG A 42 -31.23 -27.36 14.32
N SER A 43 -31.32 -27.61 15.62
CA SER A 43 -32.39 -28.46 16.18
C SER A 43 -33.79 -27.85 15.97
N THR A 44 -33.91 -26.55 16.23
CA THR A 44 -35.16 -25.80 16.09
C THR A 44 -35.57 -25.68 14.62
N GLU A 45 -34.64 -25.29 13.75
CA GLU A 45 -34.88 -25.10 12.32
C GLU A 45 -35.22 -26.43 11.61
N SER A 46 -34.49 -27.51 11.92
CA SER A 46 -34.78 -28.84 11.38
C SER A 46 -36.16 -29.34 11.82
N THR A 47 -36.56 -29.07 13.06
CA THR A 47 -37.89 -29.43 13.57
C THR A 47 -38.98 -28.61 12.89
N PHE A 48 -38.77 -27.31 12.71
CA PHE A 48 -39.70 -26.42 12.02
C PHE A 48 -39.89 -26.83 10.55
N ALA A 49 -38.80 -27.09 9.82
CA ALA A 49 -38.84 -27.53 8.43
C ALA A 49 -39.69 -28.81 8.25
N LYS A 50 -39.49 -29.80 9.14
CA LYS A 50 -40.31 -31.03 9.18
C LYS A 50 -41.79 -30.74 9.42
N MET A 51 -42.13 -29.78 10.29
CA MET A 51 -43.51 -29.44 10.61
C MET A 51 -44.26 -28.77 9.44
N ILE A 52 -43.55 -27.98 8.63
CA ILE A 52 -44.14 -27.30 7.46
C ILE A 52 -43.99 -28.10 6.15
N GLY A 53 -43.38 -29.28 6.22
CA GLY A 53 -43.24 -30.18 5.07
C GLY A 53 -42.17 -29.76 4.06
N VAL A 54 -41.15 -29.01 4.47
CA VAL A 54 -40.02 -28.62 3.62
C VAL A 54 -38.74 -29.35 4.04
N GLU A 55 -37.81 -29.48 3.10
CA GLU A 55 -36.47 -30.03 3.37
C GLU A 55 -35.63 -29.01 4.13
N TYR A 56 -34.90 -29.46 5.17
CA TYR A 56 -33.95 -28.63 5.89
C TYR A 56 -32.61 -28.69 5.18
N ASP A 57 -32.14 -27.53 4.69
CA ASP A 57 -30.81 -27.40 4.11
C ASP A 57 -29.79 -27.10 5.21
N ASP A 58 -28.70 -27.87 5.23
CA ASP A 58 -27.63 -27.71 6.20
C ASP A 58 -26.47 -26.96 5.53
N GLU A 59 -26.58 -25.64 5.52
CA GLU A 59 -25.60 -24.72 4.92
C GLU A 59 -24.20 -24.82 5.56
N LEU A 60 -24.02 -25.59 6.64
CA LEU A 60 -22.76 -25.73 7.36
C LEU A 60 -21.61 -26.16 6.43
N ALA A 61 -21.85 -27.14 5.55
CA ALA A 61 -20.83 -27.63 4.62
C ALA A 61 -20.43 -26.56 3.59
N GLU A 62 -21.39 -25.75 3.12
CA GLU A 62 -21.13 -24.65 2.18
C GLU A 62 -20.36 -23.51 2.85
N LEU A 63 -20.72 -23.18 4.09
CA LEU A 63 -20.03 -22.17 4.89
C LEU A 63 -18.60 -22.58 5.23
N GLU A 64 -18.36 -23.86 5.57
CA GLU A 64 -17.00 -24.39 5.79
C GLU A 64 -16.15 -24.32 4.51
N GLN A 65 -16.72 -24.68 3.36
CA GLN A 65 -16.04 -24.53 2.06
C GLN A 65 -15.76 -23.05 1.73
N SER A 66 -16.70 -22.15 2.02
CA SER A 66 -16.54 -20.72 1.83
C SER A 66 -15.42 -20.17 2.71
N ARG A 67 -15.40 -20.53 4.00
CA ARG A 67 -14.32 -20.19 4.94
C ARG A 67 -12.97 -20.62 4.40
N ASP A 68 -12.83 -21.86 3.96
CA ASP A 68 -11.54 -22.39 3.50
C ASP A 68 -11.05 -21.66 2.23
N LYS A 69 -11.96 -21.32 1.31
CA LYS A 69 -11.64 -20.47 0.15
C LYS A 69 -11.19 -19.07 0.56
N LEU A 70 -11.87 -18.45 1.52
CA LEU A 70 -11.51 -17.12 2.03
C LEU A 70 -10.15 -17.11 2.74
N ILE A 71 -9.82 -18.18 3.48
CA ILE A 71 -8.49 -18.33 4.09
C ILE A 71 -7.40 -18.40 3.02
N LEU A 72 -7.61 -19.22 1.97
CA LEU A 72 -6.65 -19.30 0.86
C LEU A 72 -6.49 -17.96 0.13
N GLN A 73 -7.60 -17.28 -0.16
CA GLN A 73 -7.57 -15.94 -0.76
C GLN A 73 -6.83 -14.93 0.10
N LYS A 74 -7.04 -14.98 1.43
CA LYS A 74 -6.31 -14.15 2.39
C LYS A 74 -4.80 -14.39 2.30
N GLU A 75 -4.37 -15.64 2.38
CA GLU A 75 -2.95 -16.01 2.31
C GLU A 75 -2.31 -15.58 0.97
N GLU A 76 -3.02 -15.75 -0.15
CA GLU A 76 -2.56 -15.29 -1.46
C GLU A 76 -2.41 -13.77 -1.54
N LEU A 77 -3.36 -13.02 -0.98
CA LEU A 77 -3.31 -11.55 -0.91
C LEU A 77 -2.16 -11.07 -0.03
N GLU A 78 -1.98 -11.64 1.16
CA GLU A 78 -0.88 -11.31 2.09
C GLU A 78 0.48 -11.55 1.43
N ASN A 79 0.65 -12.70 0.76
CA ASN A 79 1.87 -13.01 0.03
C ASN A 79 2.13 -12.04 -1.13
N THR A 80 1.07 -11.69 -1.88
CA THR A 80 1.16 -10.75 -3.00
C THR A 80 1.53 -9.35 -2.52
N ILE A 81 0.87 -8.85 -1.47
CA ILE A 81 1.17 -7.54 -0.85
C ILE A 81 2.61 -7.51 -0.36
N THR A 82 3.05 -8.55 0.34
CA THR A 82 4.42 -8.64 0.86
C THR A 82 5.44 -8.59 -0.28
N LYS A 83 5.23 -9.38 -1.34
CA LYS A 83 6.09 -9.40 -2.52
C LYS A 83 6.12 -8.05 -3.25
N ASP A 84 4.97 -7.39 -3.38
CA ASP A 84 4.87 -6.07 -4.01
C ASP A 84 5.58 -4.99 -3.19
N ILE A 85 5.42 -4.99 -1.86
CA ILE A 85 6.16 -4.08 -0.97
C ILE A 85 7.66 -4.32 -1.08
N ASP A 86 8.09 -5.58 -1.09
CA ASP A 86 9.49 -5.94 -1.24
C ASP A 86 10.08 -5.44 -2.56
N THR A 87 9.33 -5.61 -3.65
CA THR A 87 9.68 -5.15 -4.99
C THR A 87 9.73 -3.62 -5.02
N PHE A 88 8.73 -2.95 -4.44
CA PHE A 88 8.68 -1.49 -4.32
C PHE A 88 9.92 -0.96 -3.61
N ILE A 89 10.33 -1.56 -2.49
CA ILE A 89 11.54 -1.16 -1.76
C ILE A 89 12.80 -1.37 -2.62
N ILE A 90 12.92 -2.50 -3.32
CA ILE A 90 14.06 -2.76 -4.21
C ILE A 90 14.14 -1.70 -5.31
N GLU A 91 13.00 -1.39 -5.91
CA GLU A 91 12.90 -0.46 -7.03
C GLU A 91 13.16 0.99 -6.61
N ILE A 92 12.54 1.48 -5.53
CA ILE A 92 12.75 2.86 -5.05
C ILE A 92 14.17 3.08 -4.49
N THR A 93 14.84 2.02 -4.03
CA THR A 93 16.24 2.09 -3.54
C THR A 93 17.28 1.82 -4.63
N SER A 94 16.84 1.59 -5.87
CA SER A 94 17.73 1.41 -7.02
C SER A 94 18.55 2.67 -7.29
N THR A 95 19.82 2.47 -7.69
CA THR A 95 20.69 3.55 -8.17
C THR A 95 20.23 4.09 -9.53
N ASP A 96 19.45 3.31 -10.26
CA ASP A 96 18.95 3.64 -11.60
C ASP A 96 17.51 4.18 -11.55
N LEU A 97 17.06 4.60 -10.37
CA LEU A 97 15.75 5.19 -10.16
C LEU A 97 15.62 6.50 -10.96
N ILE A 98 14.59 6.55 -11.82
CA ILE A 98 14.26 7.75 -12.57
C ILE A 98 13.09 8.46 -11.92
N ILE A 99 13.32 9.72 -11.55
CA ILE A 99 12.30 10.64 -11.03
C ILE A 99 11.99 11.64 -12.14
N PRO A 100 10.78 11.64 -12.73
CA PRO A 100 10.45 12.45 -13.89
C PRO A 100 10.21 13.90 -13.45
N LEU A 101 11.28 14.64 -13.16
CA LEU A 101 11.22 16.08 -12.89
C LEU A 101 11.27 16.87 -14.21
N GLU A 102 10.64 18.04 -14.21
CA GLU A 102 10.85 19.05 -15.24
C GLU A 102 12.31 19.55 -15.18
N PRO A 103 12.98 19.70 -16.33
CA PRO A 103 14.40 20.07 -16.37
C PRO A 103 14.64 21.51 -15.93
N ILE A 104 13.62 22.38 -16.03
CA ILE A 104 13.69 23.80 -15.66
C ILE A 104 12.90 23.99 -14.36
N PRO A 105 13.56 24.24 -13.22
CA PRO A 105 12.87 24.53 -11.98
C PRO A 105 12.26 25.94 -11.99
N LYS A 106 11.31 26.16 -11.06
CA LYS A 106 10.80 27.48 -10.73
C LYS A 106 11.53 28.01 -9.50
N PHE A 107 11.94 29.27 -9.52
CA PHE A 107 12.52 29.95 -8.36
C PHE A 107 11.47 30.85 -7.73
N ALA A 108 11.14 30.61 -6.47
CA ALA A 108 10.13 31.38 -5.74
C ALA A 108 10.46 31.42 -4.25
N ASP A 109 10.35 32.60 -3.64
CA ASP A 109 10.49 32.81 -2.19
C ASP A 109 11.75 32.21 -1.57
N GLY A 110 12.88 32.32 -2.27
CA GLY A 110 14.15 31.76 -1.82
C GLY A 110 14.32 30.26 -2.08
N ASN A 111 13.33 29.59 -2.67
CA ASN A 111 13.30 28.16 -2.94
C ASN A 111 13.47 27.83 -4.43
N THR A 112 13.96 26.62 -4.69
CA THR A 112 13.98 25.98 -6.00
C THR A 112 12.92 24.89 -6.02
N ILE A 113 11.95 25.00 -6.92
CA ILE A 113 10.79 24.12 -7.02
C ILE A 113 10.88 23.31 -8.31
N TYR A 114 10.91 21.99 -8.18
CA TYR A 114 10.85 21.05 -9.29
C TYR A 114 9.45 20.45 -9.37
N ASN A 115 8.76 20.69 -10.48
CA ASN A 115 7.50 20.01 -10.77
C ASN A 115 7.78 18.66 -11.43
N TYR A 116 6.86 17.71 -11.25
CA TYR A 116 6.90 16.48 -12.04
C TYR A 116 6.51 16.74 -13.50
N ARG A 117 7.12 15.97 -14.40
CA ARG A 117 6.97 16.12 -15.83
C ARG A 117 5.51 15.90 -16.24
N ASN A 118 5.03 16.72 -17.18
CA ASN A 118 3.64 16.68 -17.66
C ASN A 118 2.57 16.91 -16.56
N GLY A 119 2.94 17.48 -15.41
CA GLY A 119 2.03 17.68 -14.30
C GLY A 119 1.59 16.38 -13.60
N ALA A 120 2.38 15.31 -13.74
CA ALA A 120 2.13 14.05 -13.04
C ALA A 120 2.07 14.23 -11.52
N LYS A 121 1.33 13.34 -10.84
CA LYS A 121 1.25 13.30 -9.38
C LYS A 121 1.50 11.88 -8.89
N PHE A 122 2.35 11.74 -7.89
CA PHE A 122 2.82 10.44 -7.37
C PHE A 122 2.24 10.17 -5.99
N THR A 123 0.91 10.17 -5.88
CA THR A 123 0.23 10.13 -4.58
C THR A 123 0.50 8.80 -3.87
N ASN A 124 0.37 7.68 -4.58
CA ASN A 124 0.51 6.37 -3.99
C ASN A 124 1.96 6.06 -3.61
N VAL A 125 2.94 6.45 -4.43
CA VAL A 125 4.37 6.32 -4.08
C VAL A 125 4.64 7.01 -2.74
N PHE A 126 4.16 8.24 -2.60
CA PHE A 126 4.42 9.02 -1.41
C PHE A 126 3.66 8.53 -0.18
N ASP A 127 2.43 8.05 -0.34
CA ASP A 127 1.69 7.44 0.76
C ASP A 127 2.41 6.19 1.28
N ILE A 128 2.81 5.27 0.39
CA ILE A 128 3.58 4.07 0.76
C ILE A 128 4.94 4.44 1.36
N LEU A 129 5.64 5.41 0.78
CA LEU A 129 6.92 5.89 1.33
C LEU A 129 6.76 6.47 2.73
N SER A 130 5.73 7.27 2.96
CA SER A 130 5.45 7.88 4.26
C SER A 130 5.16 6.81 5.31
N GLU A 131 4.39 5.78 4.94
CA GLU A 131 4.09 4.63 5.79
C GLU A 131 5.36 3.83 6.13
N LEU A 132 6.16 3.45 5.13
CA LEU A 132 7.39 2.69 5.33
C LEU A 132 8.39 3.45 6.21
N LEU A 133 8.51 4.76 5.99
CA LEU A 133 9.39 5.62 6.79
C LEU A 133 8.82 5.92 8.18
N GLY A 134 7.50 5.78 8.39
CA GLY A 134 6.82 6.21 9.61
C GLY A 134 6.77 7.74 9.74
N LEU A 135 6.64 8.45 8.62
CA LEU A 135 6.62 9.90 8.53
C LEU A 135 5.25 10.38 8.03
N SER A 136 4.89 11.62 8.36
CA SER A 136 3.73 12.26 7.74
C SER A 136 4.08 12.87 6.39
N MET A 137 3.10 12.98 5.50
CA MET A 137 3.22 13.75 4.27
C MET A 137 3.11 15.26 4.53
N PRO A 138 3.90 16.12 3.85
CA PRO A 138 4.97 15.80 2.91
C PRO A 138 6.26 15.33 3.62
N ILE A 139 7.05 14.49 2.94
CA ILE A 139 8.30 13.96 3.50
C ILE A 139 9.36 15.06 3.50
N LEU A 140 9.75 15.51 4.69
CA LEU A 140 10.78 16.53 4.89
C LEU A 140 12.12 15.87 5.20
N VAL A 141 13.11 16.10 4.34
CA VAL A 141 14.48 15.63 4.51
C VAL A 141 15.42 16.82 4.44
N LYS A 142 15.79 17.33 5.62
CA LYS A 142 16.60 18.55 5.79
C LYS A 142 15.95 19.75 5.09
N ASP A 143 16.58 20.23 4.02
CA ASP A 143 16.16 21.39 3.24
C ASP A 143 15.27 21.02 2.04
N VAL A 144 14.90 19.75 1.91
CA VAL A 144 14.10 19.24 0.78
C VAL A 144 12.76 18.74 1.29
N MET A 145 11.69 19.27 0.71
CA MET A 145 10.32 18.78 0.86
C MET A 145 9.96 17.95 -0.37
N LEU A 146 9.64 16.69 -0.16
CA LEU A 146 9.16 15.77 -1.18
C LEU A 146 7.65 15.61 -1.02
N SER A 147 6.89 15.99 -2.03
CA SER A 147 5.42 15.90 -2.04
C SER A 147 4.93 15.19 -3.30
N SER A 148 3.65 14.82 -3.33
CA SER A 148 3.07 14.12 -4.47
C SER A 148 2.99 14.95 -5.76
N SER A 149 3.07 16.28 -5.68
CA SER A 149 2.97 17.18 -6.84
C SER A 149 4.28 17.86 -7.21
N GLU A 150 5.18 18.04 -6.26
CA GLU A 150 6.42 18.80 -6.46
C GLU A 150 7.49 18.47 -5.42
N VAL A 151 8.72 18.84 -5.76
CA VAL A 151 9.86 18.83 -4.87
C VAL A 151 10.31 20.27 -4.61
N VAL A 152 10.33 20.69 -3.35
CA VAL A 152 10.75 22.04 -2.96
C VAL A 152 12.07 21.96 -2.21
N VAL A 153 13.08 22.70 -2.67
CA VAL A 153 14.40 22.78 -2.03
C VAL A 153 14.63 24.20 -1.51
N LYS A 154 14.97 24.34 -0.23
CA LYS A 154 15.16 25.61 0.48
C LYS A 154 16.47 26.32 0.14
N VAL A 155 16.75 26.52 -1.15
CA VAL A 155 17.85 27.33 -1.68
C VAL A 155 17.46 27.92 -3.03
N SER A 156 18.07 29.05 -3.39
CA SER A 156 17.84 29.71 -4.68
C SER A 156 18.89 29.35 -5.74
N ASP A 157 20.03 28.78 -5.33
CA ASP A 157 21.06 28.31 -6.26
C ASP A 157 20.69 26.94 -6.83
N GLU A 158 20.62 26.83 -8.16
CA GLU A 158 20.18 25.62 -8.85
C GLU A 158 21.14 24.44 -8.61
N LEU A 159 22.45 24.68 -8.62
CA LEU A 159 23.45 23.64 -8.45
C LEU A 159 23.42 23.08 -7.03
N GLU A 160 23.31 23.96 -6.04
CA GLU A 160 23.09 23.60 -4.64
C GLU A 160 21.78 22.84 -4.45
N ALA A 161 20.69 23.29 -5.10
CA ALA A 161 19.40 22.62 -5.05
C ALA A 161 19.48 21.17 -5.57
N LYS A 162 20.15 20.95 -6.71
CA LYS A 162 20.39 19.62 -7.28
C LYS A 162 21.18 18.73 -6.32
N LYS A 163 22.26 19.24 -5.71
CA LYS A 163 23.06 18.51 -4.72
C LYS A 163 22.22 18.12 -3.50
N LYS A 164 21.45 19.06 -2.95
CA LYS A 164 20.57 18.82 -1.80
C LYS A 164 19.51 17.77 -2.13
N PHE A 165 18.87 17.86 -3.29
CA PHE A 165 17.90 16.87 -3.75
C PHE A 165 18.49 15.45 -3.83
N ILE A 166 19.64 15.29 -4.51
CA ILE A 166 20.32 13.98 -4.64
C ILE A 166 20.67 13.42 -3.26
N ASN A 167 21.21 14.25 -2.36
CA ASN A 167 21.57 13.83 -1.01
C ASN A 167 20.33 13.40 -0.21
N SER A 168 19.25 14.18 -0.27
CA SER A 168 18.00 13.86 0.42
C SER A 168 17.38 12.56 -0.10
N MET A 169 17.37 12.33 -1.42
CA MET A 169 16.92 11.05 -1.97
C MET A 169 17.80 9.88 -1.53
N SER A 170 19.13 10.06 -1.50
CA SER A 170 20.04 9.04 -0.98
C SER A 170 19.77 8.72 0.49
N GLU A 171 19.44 9.72 1.31
CA GLU A 171 19.07 9.53 2.72
C GLU A 171 17.76 8.73 2.86
N VAL A 172 16.73 9.05 2.06
CA VAL A 172 15.49 8.26 2.00
C VAL A 172 15.79 6.80 1.64
N GLN A 173 16.54 6.58 0.56
CA GLN A 173 16.88 5.23 0.09
C GLN A 173 17.66 4.43 1.16
N LYS A 174 18.66 5.05 1.81
CA LYS A 174 19.41 4.41 2.91
C LYS A 174 18.50 4.06 4.09
N THR A 175 17.58 4.94 4.44
CA THR A 175 16.65 4.74 5.55
C THR A 175 15.72 3.56 5.28
N LEU A 176 15.18 3.47 4.06
CA LEU A 176 14.38 2.32 3.63
C LEU A 176 15.18 1.01 3.66
N LEU A 177 16.43 1.01 3.19
CA LEU A 177 17.30 -0.17 3.24
C LEU A 177 17.61 -0.62 4.68
N ILE A 178 17.80 0.33 5.61
CA ILE A 178 18.00 0.01 7.03
C ILE A 178 16.74 -0.60 7.61
N LYS A 179 15.58 0.02 7.37
CA LYS A 179 14.29 -0.49 7.85
C LYS A 179 13.96 -1.87 7.28
N LYS A 180 14.27 -2.14 6.01
CA LYS A 180 14.12 -3.47 5.41
C LYS A 180 14.94 -4.56 6.13
N ARG A 181 16.09 -4.21 6.72
CA ARG A 181 16.96 -5.14 7.45
C ARG A 181 16.55 -5.33 8.91
N GLN A 182 15.72 -4.45 9.46
CA GLN A 182 15.19 -4.57 10.81
C GLN A 182 13.87 -5.36 10.75
N PRO A 183 13.75 -6.51 11.41
CA PRO A 183 12.51 -7.27 11.44
C PRO A 183 11.51 -6.55 12.35
N GLN A 184 10.80 -5.56 11.82
CA GLN A 184 9.61 -4.95 12.43
C GLN A 184 8.53 -4.62 11.39
N PHE A 185 8.36 -5.53 10.43
CA PHE A 185 7.10 -5.71 9.70
C PHE A 185 6.76 -7.20 9.76
#